data_AF-A0A7Z7PVS3-F1
#
_entry.id   AF-A0A7Z7PVS3-F1
#
_cell.length_a   1.000
_cell.length_b   1.000
_cell.length_c   1.000
_cell.angle_alpha   90.00
_cell.angle_beta   90.00
_cell.angle_gamma   90.00
#
_symmetry.space_group_name_H-M   'P 1'
#
loop_
_entity.id
_entity.type
_entity.pdbx_description
1 polymer ?
#
loop_
_entity_poly.entity_id
_entity_poly.type
_entity_poly.pdbx_seq_one_letter_code
_entity_poly.pdbx_strand_id
1 'polypeptide(L)'
;MKAKFLFIAILAIFTIFTGCSNDDSRADLNASTVALSTKAKAQIAAASDIYQLTNEDVVVDYVKNNKKLPNYYITKSVAQKAGWVASKGNLCTVLPGKAIGGDVFGNREGLLPKKTGRTYYEADLNYNCGNRNADRLIMSNDGLVYVTKDHYQTFTQK
;
A
#
# COMPACT_ATOMS: atom_id res chain seq x y z
N MET A 1 68.00 17.08 -14.72
CA MET A 1 68.91 16.42 -15.69
C MET A 1 68.08 15.59 -16.64
N LYS A 2 68.36 15.70 -17.93
CA LYS A 2 67.58 15.14 -19.05
C LYS A 2 68.08 13.72 -19.35
N ALA A 3 67.20 12.74 -19.46
CA ALA A 3 67.49 11.44 -20.09
C ALA A 3 66.19 10.95 -20.76
N LYS A 4 66.01 11.22 -22.06
CA LYS A 4 66.46 10.44 -23.22
C LYS A 4 65.47 9.30 -23.53
N PHE A 5 64.55 9.62 -24.44
CA PHE A 5 63.74 8.67 -25.19
C PHE A 5 64.66 7.77 -26.05
N LEU A 6 64.40 6.47 -26.05
CA LEU A 6 64.88 5.55 -27.07
C LEU A 6 63.66 4.93 -27.75
N PHE A 7 63.40 5.37 -28.98
CA PHE A 7 62.48 4.73 -29.90
C PHE A 7 63.21 3.54 -30.55
N ILE A 8 62.66 2.35 -30.45
CA ILE A 8 62.97 1.26 -31.38
C ILE A 8 61.66 0.87 -32.05
N ALA A 9 61.54 1.27 -33.31
CA ALA A 9 60.52 0.82 -34.23
C ALA A 9 60.92 -0.57 -34.76
N ILE A 10 60.03 -1.56 -34.61
CA ILE A 10 60.06 -2.78 -35.41
C ILE A 10 58.75 -2.83 -36.19
N LEU A 11 58.92 -2.79 -37.51
CA LEU A 11 57.89 -2.88 -38.53
C LEU A 11 58.09 -4.21 -39.26
N ALA A 12 57.08 -5.11 -39.22
CA ALA A 12 56.76 -6.10 -40.26
C ALA A 12 55.49 -6.87 -39.85
N ILE A 13 54.31 -6.57 -40.41
CA ILE A 13 53.67 -7.17 -41.61
C ILE A 13 52.81 -8.42 -41.29
N PHE A 14 51.49 -8.17 -41.26
CA PHE A 14 50.36 -8.91 -41.86
C PHE A 14 50.38 -10.46 -41.91
N THR A 15 49.45 -11.09 -41.17
CA THR A 15 48.59 -12.15 -41.71
C THR A 15 47.18 -12.05 -41.12
N ILE A 16 46.21 -12.31 -41.99
CA ILE A 16 44.76 -12.18 -41.81
C ILE A 16 44.24 -13.45 -41.13
N PHE A 17 43.41 -13.35 -40.10
CA PHE A 17 42.30 -14.29 -39.92
C PHE A 17 41.16 -13.64 -39.13
N THR A 18 40.02 -13.56 -39.82
CA THR A 18 38.72 -13.20 -39.30
C THR A 18 38.32 -14.20 -38.21
N GLY A 19 37.98 -13.70 -37.03
CA GLY A 19 37.43 -14.50 -35.93
C GLY A 19 36.50 -13.65 -35.08
N CYS A 20 35.28 -13.44 -35.56
CA CYS A 20 34.16 -13.04 -34.69
C CYS A 20 33.74 -14.27 -33.89
N SER A 21 34.20 -14.38 -32.65
CA SER A 21 33.53 -15.21 -31.66
C SER A 21 32.50 -14.35 -30.95
N ASN A 22 31.25 -14.46 -31.38
CA ASN A 22 30.11 -14.06 -30.56
C ASN A 22 30.04 -15.07 -29.42
N ASP A 23 30.52 -14.67 -28.25
CA ASP A 23 30.27 -15.41 -27.02
C ASP A 23 28.84 -15.08 -26.57
N ASP A 24 27.88 -15.82 -27.14
CA ASP A 24 26.48 -15.87 -26.74
C ASP A 24 26.37 -16.60 -25.39
N SER A 25 26.90 -15.97 -24.34
CA SER A 25 26.71 -16.41 -22.96
C SER A 25 25.38 -15.87 -22.44
N ARG A 26 24.35 -16.62 -22.80
CA ARG A 26 22.97 -16.69 -22.28
C ARG A 26 22.84 -16.13 -20.86
N ALA A 27 22.40 -14.87 -20.75
CA ALA A 27 21.82 -14.32 -19.53
C ALA A 27 20.34 -14.74 -19.43
N ASP A 28 20.07 -16.04 -19.34
CA ASP A 28 18.74 -16.60 -19.09
C ASP A 28 18.64 -17.15 -17.66
N LEU A 29 18.84 -16.28 -16.67
CA LEU A 29 18.35 -16.52 -15.31
C LEU A 29 17.81 -15.20 -14.76
N ASN A 30 16.54 -15.22 -14.36
CA ASN A 30 15.91 -14.32 -13.40
C ASN A 30 15.17 -13.03 -13.84
N ALA A 31 14.53 -13.00 -15.01
CA ALA A 31 13.42 -12.06 -15.21
C ALA A 31 12.26 -12.30 -14.20
N SER A 32 12.02 -13.55 -13.82
CA SER A 32 10.94 -13.93 -12.89
C SER A 32 11.20 -13.53 -11.43
N THR A 33 12.43 -13.61 -10.92
CA THR A 33 12.71 -13.22 -9.52
C THR A 33 12.86 -11.72 -9.34
N VAL A 34 13.28 -10.99 -10.37
CA VAL A 34 13.31 -9.51 -10.35
C VAL A 34 11.88 -8.95 -10.34
N ALA A 35 10.95 -9.53 -11.10
CA ALA A 35 9.54 -9.16 -11.10
C ALA A 35 8.82 -9.50 -9.77
N LEU A 36 9.12 -10.65 -9.17
CA LEU A 36 8.63 -11.01 -7.83
C LEU A 36 9.18 -10.08 -6.75
N SER A 37 10.46 -9.70 -6.84
CA SER A 37 11.14 -8.78 -5.91
C SER A 37 10.59 -7.34 -6.01
N THR A 38 10.32 -6.83 -7.21
CA THR A 38 9.71 -5.50 -7.38
C THR A 38 8.25 -5.47 -6.92
N LYS A 39 7.46 -6.50 -7.20
CA LYS A 39 6.08 -6.60 -6.71
C LYS A 39 6.02 -6.72 -5.19
N ALA A 40 6.89 -7.52 -4.57
CA ALA A 40 6.99 -7.61 -3.12
C ALA A 40 7.44 -6.29 -2.49
N LYS A 41 8.42 -5.59 -3.08
CA LYS A 41 8.88 -4.28 -2.60
C LYS A 41 7.82 -3.18 -2.74
N ALA A 42 7.07 -3.16 -3.84
CA ALA A 42 5.93 -2.26 -4.02
C ALA A 42 4.78 -2.57 -3.05
N GLN A 43 4.53 -3.85 -2.75
CA GLN A 43 3.58 -4.26 -1.72
C GLN A 43 4.03 -3.85 -0.31
N ILE A 44 5.32 -3.97 0.01
CA ILE A 44 5.88 -3.53 1.29
C ILE A 44 5.79 -2.01 1.43
N ALA A 45 6.08 -1.24 0.36
CA ALA A 45 5.95 0.21 0.37
C ALA A 45 4.48 0.66 0.49
N ALA A 46 3.56 0.02 -0.24
CA ALA A 46 2.12 0.31 -0.14
C ALA A 46 1.54 -0.12 1.22
N ALA A 47 2.07 -1.18 1.84
CA ALA A 47 1.70 -1.61 3.19
C ALA A 47 2.22 -0.66 4.27
N SER A 48 3.47 -0.21 4.17
CA SER A 48 4.03 0.79 5.09
C SER A 48 3.31 2.13 4.97
N ASP A 49 2.84 2.48 3.77
CA ASP A 49 2.07 3.70 3.52
C ASP A 49 0.65 3.59 4.12
N ILE A 50 -0.09 2.52 3.82
CA ILE A 50 -1.49 2.43 4.26
C ILE A 50 -1.65 2.31 5.79
N TYR A 51 -0.69 1.68 6.48
CA TYR A 51 -0.73 1.63 7.94
C TYR A 51 -0.59 3.02 8.57
N GLN A 52 0.32 3.85 8.05
CA GLN A 52 0.51 5.22 8.54
C GLN A 52 -0.67 6.11 8.17
N LEU A 53 -1.19 5.98 6.94
CA LEU A 53 -2.38 6.72 6.51
C LEU A 53 -3.62 6.37 7.35
N THR A 54 -3.79 5.10 7.72
CA THR A 54 -4.94 4.67 8.53
C THR A 54 -4.70 4.76 10.04
N ASN A 55 -3.59 5.38 10.47
CA ASN A 55 -3.34 5.61 11.88
C ASN A 55 -4.51 6.38 12.53
N GLU A 56 -4.90 5.96 13.73
CA GLU A 56 -6.03 6.54 14.47
C GLU A 56 -5.99 8.07 14.55
N ASP A 57 -4.88 8.65 15.00
CA ASP A 57 -4.79 10.10 15.21
C ASP A 57 -4.90 10.86 13.88
N VAL A 58 -4.22 10.35 12.84
CA VAL A 58 -4.27 10.92 11.49
C VAL A 58 -5.70 10.97 10.93
N VAL A 59 -6.43 9.85 11.02
CA VAL A 59 -7.77 9.75 10.45
C VAL A 59 -8.79 10.51 11.30
N VAL A 60 -8.69 10.43 12.63
CA VAL A 60 -9.58 11.17 13.56
C VAL A 60 -9.45 12.67 13.32
N ASP A 61 -8.22 13.20 13.25
CA ASP A 61 -7.99 14.62 13.02
C ASP A 61 -8.49 15.06 11.65
N TYR A 62 -8.25 14.26 10.61
CA TYR A 62 -8.79 14.56 9.28
C TYR A 62 -10.33 14.61 9.29
N VAL A 63 -10.99 13.60 9.86
CA VAL A 63 -12.45 13.50 9.85
C VAL A 63 -13.08 14.64 10.64
N LYS A 64 -12.53 15.02 11.80
CA LYS A 64 -13.02 16.17 12.58
C LYS A 64 -12.95 17.47 11.79
N ASN A 65 -11.86 17.70 11.07
CA ASN A 65 -11.65 18.94 10.32
C ASN A 65 -12.43 18.98 8.99
N ASN A 66 -12.65 17.84 8.34
CA ASN A 66 -13.19 17.78 6.98
C ASN A 66 -14.61 17.21 6.89
N LYS A 67 -15.12 16.59 7.97
CA LYS A 67 -16.43 15.92 8.04
C LYS A 67 -16.63 14.84 6.97
N LYS A 68 -15.53 14.24 6.49
CA LYS A 68 -15.49 13.17 5.51
C LYS A 68 -14.24 12.32 5.70
N LEU A 69 -14.27 11.10 5.16
CA LEU A 69 -13.09 10.23 5.13
C LEU A 69 -12.06 10.71 4.10
N PRO A 70 -10.76 10.46 4.36
CA PRO A 70 -9.72 10.59 3.35
C PRO A 70 -9.97 9.73 2.10
N ASN A 71 -9.49 10.17 0.93
CA ASN A 71 -9.78 9.54 -0.37
C ASN A 71 -9.15 8.13 -0.57
N TYR A 72 -8.33 7.64 0.36
CA TYR A 72 -7.83 6.27 0.33
C TYR A 72 -8.80 5.25 0.93
N TYR A 73 -9.90 5.70 1.55
CA TYR A 73 -10.99 4.82 1.95
C TYR A 73 -11.94 4.54 0.79
N ILE A 74 -12.35 3.27 0.69
CA ILE A 74 -13.34 2.80 -0.27
C ILE A 74 -14.34 1.88 0.43
N THR A 75 -15.59 1.85 -0.04
CA THR A 75 -16.60 0.97 0.54
C THR A 75 -16.31 -0.50 0.23
N LYS A 76 -16.86 -1.40 1.05
CA LYS A 76 -16.78 -2.85 0.83
C LYS A 76 -17.26 -3.23 -0.57
N SER A 77 -18.33 -2.61 -1.06
CA SER A 77 -18.86 -2.89 -2.41
C SER A 77 -17.87 -2.53 -3.52
N VAL A 78 -17.20 -1.37 -3.41
CA VAL A 78 -16.17 -0.96 -4.39
C VAL A 78 -14.99 -1.93 -4.34
N ALA A 79 -14.52 -2.29 -3.15
CA ALA A 79 -13.42 -3.24 -3.00
C ALA A 79 -13.77 -4.63 -3.57
N GLN A 80 -14.96 -5.14 -3.27
CA GLN A 80 -15.43 -6.45 -3.77
C GLN A 80 -15.50 -6.47 -5.30
N LYS A 81 -16.02 -5.41 -5.92
CA LYS A 81 -16.05 -5.28 -7.39
C LYS A 81 -14.66 -5.28 -8.02
N ALA A 82 -13.66 -4.78 -7.31
CA ALA A 82 -12.26 -4.82 -7.72
C ALA A 82 -11.54 -6.16 -7.41
N GLY A 83 -12.25 -7.17 -6.90
CA GLY A 83 -11.71 -8.50 -6.64
C GLY A 83 -11.23 -8.73 -5.20
N TRP A 84 -11.56 -7.84 -4.26
CA TRP A 84 -11.31 -8.09 -2.85
C TRP A 84 -12.18 -9.23 -2.32
N VAL A 85 -11.54 -10.20 -1.69
CA VAL A 85 -12.17 -11.32 -0.98
C VAL A 85 -11.68 -11.28 0.46
N ALA A 86 -12.58 -10.95 1.39
CA ALA A 86 -12.23 -10.73 2.80
C ALA A 86 -11.47 -11.90 3.43
N SER A 87 -11.92 -13.15 3.19
CA SER A 87 -11.27 -14.36 3.72
C SER A 87 -9.88 -14.62 3.16
N LYS A 88 -9.50 -13.99 2.05
CA LYS A 88 -8.15 -14.08 1.45
C LYS A 88 -7.22 -12.97 1.94
N GLY A 89 -7.71 -11.97 2.67
CA GLY A 89 -6.90 -10.82 3.09
C GLY A 89 -6.24 -10.07 1.93
N ASN A 90 -6.81 -10.13 0.71
CA ASN A 90 -6.12 -9.73 -0.51
C ASN A 90 -6.31 -8.25 -0.90
N LEU A 91 -6.80 -7.38 0.00
CA LEU A 91 -7.16 -5.99 -0.35
C LEU A 91 -5.98 -5.23 -0.94
N CYS A 92 -4.83 -5.19 -0.27
CA CYS A 92 -3.64 -4.50 -0.78
C CYS A 92 -3.07 -5.12 -2.07
N THR A 93 -3.42 -6.37 -2.40
CA THR A 93 -3.01 -7.01 -3.65
C THR A 93 -3.85 -6.50 -4.82
N VAL A 94 -5.15 -6.32 -4.62
CA VAL A 94 -6.08 -5.87 -5.66
C VAL A 94 -6.20 -4.35 -5.74
N LEU A 95 -6.01 -3.67 -4.61
CA LEU A 95 -6.17 -2.24 -4.42
C LEU A 95 -5.06 -1.70 -3.50
N PRO A 96 -3.82 -1.57 -4.00
CA PRO A 96 -2.71 -1.03 -3.24
C PRO A 96 -3.03 0.38 -2.69
N GLY A 97 -2.65 0.66 -1.44
CA GLY A 97 -2.84 1.96 -0.81
C GLY A 97 -4.31 2.31 -0.50
N LYS A 98 -5.20 1.31 -0.41
CA LYS A 98 -6.60 1.49 -0.04
C LYS A 98 -6.95 0.78 1.27
N ALA A 99 -7.92 1.35 1.98
CA ALA A 99 -8.52 0.78 3.18
C ALA A 99 -10.06 0.75 3.07
N ILE A 100 -10.70 -0.11 3.86
CA ILE A 100 -12.18 -0.21 3.86
C ILE A 100 -12.78 0.90 4.73
N GLY A 101 -13.74 1.65 4.19
CA GLY A 101 -14.48 2.65 4.94
C GLY A 101 -15.55 3.37 4.12
N GLY A 102 -16.48 4.01 4.83
CA GLY A 102 -17.60 4.77 4.25
C GLY A 102 -18.90 3.99 4.15
N ASP A 103 -18.92 2.72 4.56
CA ASP A 103 -20.15 1.95 4.68
C ASP A 103 -20.99 2.44 5.89
N VAL A 104 -22.31 2.33 5.80
CA VAL A 104 -23.23 2.70 6.88
C VAL A 104 -23.03 1.77 8.09
N PHE A 105 -22.81 2.36 9.26
CA PHE A 105 -22.81 1.65 10.53
C PHE A 105 -24.20 1.69 11.16
N GLY A 106 -24.81 0.52 11.35
CA GLY A 106 -26.21 0.42 11.74
C GLY A 106 -26.53 0.81 13.19
N ASN A 107 -25.53 0.84 14.09
CA ASN A 107 -25.74 1.07 15.54
C ASN A 107 -26.89 0.19 16.10
N ARG A 108 -26.90 -1.10 15.77
CA ARG A 108 -28.01 -2.02 16.07
C ARG A 108 -28.12 -2.28 17.58
N GLU A 109 -26.98 -2.38 18.22
CA GLU A 109 -26.78 -2.54 19.66
C GLU A 109 -27.11 -1.26 20.43
N GLY A 110 -27.18 -0.11 19.73
CA GLY A 110 -27.57 1.17 20.34
C GLY A 110 -26.55 1.77 21.29
N LEU A 111 -25.28 1.36 21.19
CA LEU A 111 -24.18 1.84 22.04
C LEU A 111 -23.76 3.29 21.75
N LEU A 112 -24.18 3.84 20.60
CA LEU A 112 -23.94 5.24 20.23
C LEU A 112 -25.22 6.09 20.31
N PRO A 113 -25.13 7.40 20.63
CA PRO A 113 -26.30 8.26 20.80
C PRO A 113 -27.20 8.34 19.56
N LYS A 114 -28.49 8.04 19.71
CA LYS A 114 -29.47 8.12 18.62
C LYS A 114 -30.08 9.53 18.53
N LYS A 115 -30.34 9.98 17.30
CA LYS A 115 -31.03 11.24 16.99
C LYS A 115 -31.73 11.10 15.63
N THR A 116 -32.92 11.69 15.48
CA THR A 116 -33.62 11.73 14.19
C THR A 116 -32.74 12.37 13.10
N GLY A 117 -32.61 11.69 11.96
CA GLY A 117 -31.74 12.11 10.86
C GLY A 117 -30.26 11.84 11.06
N ARG A 118 -29.84 11.23 12.18
CA ARG A 118 -28.45 10.80 12.38
C ARG A 118 -28.19 9.47 11.70
N THR A 119 -27.11 9.43 10.93
CA THR A 119 -26.56 8.22 10.32
C THR A 119 -25.09 8.13 10.69
N TYR A 120 -24.65 6.91 10.99
CA TYR A 120 -23.25 6.61 11.26
C TYR A 120 -22.60 5.90 10.08
N TYR A 121 -21.30 6.10 9.91
CA TYR A 121 -20.45 5.45 8.93
C TYR A 121 -19.21 4.89 9.64
N GLU A 122 -18.68 3.78 9.13
CA GLU A 122 -17.49 3.14 9.69
C GLU A 122 -16.27 3.21 8.74
N ALA A 123 -15.07 3.21 9.30
CA ALA A 123 -13.81 3.09 8.56
C ALA A 123 -12.77 2.30 9.36
N ASP A 124 -11.95 1.50 8.68
CA ASP A 124 -10.84 0.76 9.29
C ASP A 124 -9.76 1.72 9.79
N LEU A 125 -9.25 1.47 10.99
CA LEU A 125 -8.06 2.14 11.53
C LEU A 125 -6.91 1.15 11.64
N ASN A 126 -5.68 1.66 11.66
CA ASN A 126 -4.46 0.89 11.89
C ASN A 126 -4.33 -0.33 10.95
N TYR A 127 -4.81 -0.21 9.71
CA TYR A 127 -4.87 -1.31 8.76
C TYR A 127 -3.49 -1.56 8.14
N ASN A 128 -2.97 -2.78 8.29
CA ASN A 128 -1.63 -3.15 7.82
C ASN A 128 -1.67 -4.29 6.78
N CYS A 129 -2.50 -4.12 5.75
CA CYS A 129 -2.73 -5.15 4.72
C CYS A 129 -3.19 -6.51 5.30
N GLY A 130 -3.41 -7.50 4.44
CA GLY A 130 -3.92 -8.80 4.88
C GLY A 130 -5.36 -8.72 5.37
N ASN A 131 -5.65 -9.48 6.43
CA ASN A 131 -6.96 -9.48 7.09
C ASN A 131 -7.17 -8.17 7.86
N ARG A 132 -8.42 -7.69 7.87
CA ARG A 132 -8.81 -6.50 8.65
C ARG A 132 -8.71 -6.79 10.15
N ASN A 133 -8.29 -5.80 10.93
CA ASN A 133 -8.16 -5.87 12.39
C ASN A 133 -9.51 -5.55 13.09
N ALA A 134 -9.48 -5.25 14.39
CA ALA A 134 -10.64 -4.87 15.20
C ALA A 134 -10.95 -3.36 15.21
N ASP A 135 -10.00 -2.52 14.78
CA ASP A 135 -10.00 -1.09 15.05
C ASP A 135 -10.85 -0.34 14.02
N ARG A 136 -11.78 0.48 14.50
CA ARG A 136 -12.67 1.24 13.63
C ARG A 136 -12.89 2.65 14.13
N LEU A 137 -12.95 3.59 13.20
CA LEU A 137 -13.57 4.89 13.40
C LEU A 137 -15.05 4.77 13.08
N ILE A 138 -15.90 5.37 13.92
CA ILE A 138 -17.32 5.60 13.64
C ILE A 138 -17.56 7.10 13.60
N MET A 139 -18.04 7.62 12.47
CA MET A 139 -18.40 9.03 12.33
C MET A 139 -19.89 9.19 12.03
N SER A 140 -20.53 10.22 12.59
CA SER A 140 -21.89 10.59 12.22
C SER A 140 -21.92 11.66 11.15
N ASN A 141 -23.03 11.72 10.40
CA ASN A 141 -23.31 12.80 9.46
C ASN A 141 -23.45 14.18 10.12
N ASP A 142 -23.64 14.24 11.45
CA ASP A 142 -23.73 15.46 12.23
C ASP A 142 -22.48 15.76 13.10
N GLY A 143 -21.36 15.07 12.84
CA GLY A 143 -20.03 15.46 13.32
C GLY A 143 -19.53 14.77 14.60
N LEU A 144 -20.22 13.74 15.10
CA LEU A 144 -19.69 12.91 16.18
C LEU A 144 -18.63 11.96 15.64
N VAL A 145 -17.58 11.71 16.42
CA VAL A 145 -16.51 10.76 16.11
C VAL A 145 -16.26 9.87 17.32
N TYR A 146 -16.24 8.57 17.08
CA TYR A 146 -15.92 7.53 18.05
C TYR A 146 -14.89 6.57 17.46
N VAL A 147 -14.20 5.85 18.34
CA VAL A 147 -13.33 4.73 17.97
C VAL A 147 -13.69 3.49 18.78
N THR A 148 -13.54 2.32 18.18
CA THR A 148 -13.59 1.01 18.84
C THR A 148 -12.31 0.24 18.50
N LYS A 149 -11.82 -0.57 19.44
CA LYS A 149 -10.62 -1.42 19.29
C LYS A 149 -10.90 -2.90 19.54
N ASP A 150 -12.17 -3.24 19.66
CA ASP A 150 -12.64 -4.52 20.19
C ASP A 150 -13.79 -5.08 19.36
N HIS A 151 -13.81 -4.80 18.05
CA HIS A 151 -14.86 -5.23 17.14
C HIS A 151 -16.25 -4.74 17.62
N TYR A 152 -16.38 -3.43 17.84
CA TYR A 152 -17.65 -2.76 18.13
C TYR A 152 -18.27 -3.10 19.50
N GLN A 153 -17.51 -3.70 20.44
CA GLN A 153 -18.01 -4.00 21.78
C GLN A 153 -18.04 -2.74 22.66
N THR A 154 -17.03 -1.88 22.57
CA THR A 154 -16.97 -0.60 23.28
C THR A 154 -16.54 0.54 22.37
N PHE A 155 -16.93 1.76 22.74
CA PHE A 155 -16.64 2.98 21.97
C PHE A 155 -16.08 4.08 22.88
N THR A 156 -15.02 4.73 22.41
CA THR A 156 -14.45 5.94 23.01
C THR A 156 -14.75 7.12 22.11
N GLN A 157 -15.40 8.14 22.67
CA GLN A 157 -15.62 9.39 21.93
C GLN A 157 -14.29 10.15 21.74
N LYS A 158 -14.11 10.75 20.57
CA LYS A 158 -12.92 11.53 20.23
C LYS A 158 -13.23 12.99 20.06
#